data_AF-W9B4B7-F1
#
_entry.id   AF-W9B4B7-F1
#
_cell.length_a   1.000
_cell.length_b   1.000
_cell.length_c   1.000
_cell.angle_alpha   90.00
_cell.angle_beta   90.00
_cell.angle_gamma   90.00
#
_symmetry.space_group_name_H-M   'P 1'
#
loop_
_entity.id
_entity.type
_entity.pdbx_description
1 polymer ?
#
loop_
_entity_poly.entity_id
_entity_poly.type
_entity_poly.pdbx_seq_one_letter_code
_entity_poly.pdbx_strand_id
1 'polypeptide(L)'
;MTTTRISKTAARAALTAGTLGVAAVLAAGAATAAPADDQFLAALAQQGIGFGNSQSATAVAHHVCDALAGGMEPSDISRHLAAANSGIDQQTGVVITVLAAQSYCPRFVHQLANGATVVGPDH
;
A
#
# COMPACT_ATOMS: atom_id res chain seq x y z
N MET A 1 8.76 48.17 -16.67
CA MET A 1 8.17 48.30 -18.03
C MET A 1 8.57 47.04 -18.76
N THR A 2 7.73 46.09 -19.17
CA THR A 2 6.33 46.13 -19.65
C THR A 2 5.82 44.68 -19.53
N THR A 3 4.96 44.35 -18.57
CA THR A 3 3.54 43.97 -18.79
C THR A 3 3.28 43.07 -20.00
N THR A 4 2.96 41.79 -19.76
CA THR A 4 2.03 41.04 -20.62
C THR A 4 0.93 40.44 -19.76
N ARG A 5 -0.31 40.79 -20.10
CA ARG A 5 -1.54 40.55 -19.34
C ARG A 5 -2.11 39.17 -19.61
N ILE A 6 -2.87 38.72 -18.61
CA ILE A 6 -3.90 37.68 -18.58
C ILE A 6 -4.79 37.69 -19.84
N SER A 7 -5.05 36.52 -20.40
CA SER A 7 -6.24 36.27 -21.23
C SER A 7 -6.86 34.93 -20.82
N LYS A 8 -7.93 35.04 -20.04
CA LYS A 8 -8.85 33.96 -19.67
C LYS A 8 -9.75 33.67 -20.87
N THR A 9 -9.52 32.57 -21.58
CA THR A 9 -10.51 32.02 -22.53
C THR A 9 -11.14 30.79 -21.91
N ALA A 10 -12.34 30.98 -21.37
CA ALA A 10 -13.27 29.91 -21.06
C ALA A 10 -13.88 29.33 -22.35
N ALA A 11 -14.32 28.07 -22.25
CA ALA A 11 -15.07 27.30 -23.24
C ALA A 11 -14.23 26.82 -24.45
N ARG A 12 -14.28 25.55 -24.85
CA ARG A 12 -15.48 24.72 -25.04
C ARG A 12 -15.16 23.23 -24.81
N ALA A 13 -16.11 22.54 -24.20
CA ALA A 13 -16.18 21.09 -24.29
C ALA A 13 -16.37 20.68 -25.76
N ALA A 14 -15.51 19.79 -26.24
CA ALA A 14 -15.71 19.03 -27.46
C ALA A 14 -15.36 17.59 -27.14
N LEU A 15 -16.38 16.76 -26.93
CA LEU A 15 -16.27 15.30 -27.00
C LEU A 15 -16.10 14.96 -28.49
N THR A 16 -14.90 14.57 -28.88
CA THR A 16 -14.65 13.94 -30.19
C THR A 16 -13.88 12.65 -29.97
N ALA A 17 -14.55 11.55 -30.30
CA ALA A 17 -14.00 10.20 -30.28
C ALA A 17 -12.90 10.03 -31.34
N GLY A 18 -11.87 9.24 -30.99
CA GLY A 18 -11.03 8.50 -31.94
C GLY A 18 -9.75 9.20 -32.39
N THR A 19 -8.60 8.74 -31.87
CA THR A 19 -7.56 7.99 -32.62
C THR A 19 -6.32 7.83 -31.73
N LEU A 20 -5.77 6.62 -31.73
CA LEU A 20 -4.60 6.20 -30.95
C LEU A 20 -3.35 6.92 -31.46
N GLY A 21 -2.85 7.90 -30.69
CA GLY A 21 -1.51 8.45 -30.84
C GLY A 21 -0.64 7.97 -29.69
N VAL A 22 0.30 7.06 -29.96
CA VAL A 22 1.34 6.67 -28.99
C VAL A 22 2.27 7.87 -28.82
N ALA A 23 1.99 8.70 -27.82
CA ALA A 23 2.96 9.65 -27.31
C ALA A 23 3.95 8.87 -26.43
N ALA A 24 5.18 8.73 -26.92
CA ALA A 24 6.30 8.21 -26.13
C ALA A 24 6.51 9.13 -24.92
N VAL A 25 5.95 8.74 -23.77
CA VAL A 25 6.29 9.36 -22.50
C VAL A 25 7.68 8.84 -22.14
N LEU A 26 8.68 9.68 -22.43
CA LEU A 26 9.97 9.65 -21.75
C LEU A 26 9.68 9.84 -20.25
N ALA A 27 9.44 8.74 -19.55
CA ALA A 27 9.38 8.75 -18.10
C ALA A 27 10.81 8.98 -17.61
N ALA A 28 11.14 10.26 -17.40
CA ALA A 28 12.09 10.66 -16.38
C ALA A 28 11.75 9.84 -15.12
N GLY A 29 12.74 9.15 -14.55
CA GLY A 29 12.54 8.18 -13.48
C GLY A 29 11.78 8.77 -12.29
N ALA A 30 10.46 8.66 -12.33
CA ALA A 30 9.69 8.48 -11.13
C ALA A 30 10.15 7.11 -10.63
N ALA A 31 10.77 7.09 -9.45
CA ALA A 31 10.86 5.85 -8.70
C ALA A 31 9.41 5.35 -8.58
N THR A 32 9.03 4.42 -9.46
CA THR A 32 7.73 3.78 -9.40
C THR A 32 7.79 2.93 -8.15
N ALA A 33 7.29 3.48 -7.03
CA ALA A 33 6.95 2.65 -5.88
C ALA A 33 6.10 1.49 -6.43
N ALA A 34 6.36 0.27 -5.96
CA ALA A 34 5.59 -0.85 -6.44
C ALA A 34 4.12 -0.59 -6.06
N PRO A 35 3.13 -0.96 -6.90
CA PRO A 35 1.73 -0.70 -6.60
C PRO A 35 1.29 -1.30 -5.24
N ALA A 36 1.94 -2.37 -4.77
CA ALA A 36 1.72 -2.95 -3.45
C ALA A 36 2.27 -2.07 -2.30
N ASP A 37 3.39 -1.39 -2.50
CA ASP A 37 3.97 -0.47 -1.51
C ASP A 37 3.02 0.70 -1.25
N ASP A 38 2.53 1.32 -2.33
CA ASP A 38 1.60 2.43 -2.23
C ASP A 38 0.27 2.02 -1.58
N GLN A 39 -0.24 0.83 -1.93
CA GLN A 39 -1.45 0.28 -1.31
C GLN A 39 -1.28 0.06 0.19
N PHE A 40 -0.18 -0.57 0.61
CA PHE A 40 0.10 -0.83 2.01
C PHE A 40 0.29 0.48 2.80
N LEU A 41 1.10 1.40 2.29
CA LEU A 41 1.35 2.70 2.94
C LEU A 41 0.08 3.55 3.05
N ALA A 42 -0.76 3.55 2.00
CA ALA A 42 -2.06 4.21 2.05
C ALA A 42 -2.96 3.57 3.11
N ALA A 43 -3.00 2.23 3.19
CA ALA A 43 -3.81 1.52 4.17
C ALA A 43 -3.37 1.81 5.61
N LEU A 44 -2.05 1.86 5.88
CA LEU A 44 -1.52 2.28 7.18
C LEU A 44 -1.96 3.71 7.53
N ALA A 45 -1.87 4.64 6.58
CA ALA A 45 -2.29 6.02 6.77
C ALA A 45 -3.79 6.13 7.11
N GLN A 46 -4.66 5.33 6.48
CA GLN A 46 -6.09 5.28 6.81
C GLN A 46 -6.36 4.78 8.24
N GLN A 47 -5.50 3.91 8.76
CA GLN A 47 -5.59 3.42 10.15
C GLN A 47 -4.89 4.34 11.16
N GLY A 48 -4.25 5.42 10.71
CA GLY A 48 -3.44 6.29 11.57
C GLY A 48 -2.17 5.61 12.11
N ILE A 49 -1.72 4.53 11.48
CA ILE A 49 -0.55 3.76 11.89
C ILE A 49 0.70 4.42 11.29
N GLY A 50 1.54 4.97 12.16
CA GLY A 50 2.79 5.62 11.77
C GLY A 50 3.99 4.67 11.80
N PHE A 51 4.85 4.80 10.80
CA PHE A 51 6.21 4.26 10.81
C PHE A 51 7.22 5.41 10.70
N GLY A 52 8.46 5.18 11.15
CA GLY A 52 9.52 6.18 11.06
C GLY A 52 9.87 6.60 9.63
N ASN A 53 9.68 5.70 8.65
CA ASN A 53 9.77 5.97 7.21
C ASN A 53 9.09 4.85 6.41
N SER A 54 8.81 5.10 5.13
CA SER A 54 8.14 4.15 4.24
C SER A 54 8.95 2.87 4.01
N GLN A 55 10.28 2.97 3.89
CA GLN A 55 11.17 1.82 3.67
C GLN A 55 11.10 0.81 4.82
N SER A 56 11.02 1.30 6.06
CA SER A 56 10.84 0.46 7.25
C SER A 56 9.49 -0.25 7.24
N ALA A 57 8.42 0.49 6.88
CA ALA A 57 7.08 -0.07 6.80
C ALA A 57 6.99 -1.20 5.76
N THR A 58 7.52 -0.98 4.55
CA THR A 58 7.49 -2.00 3.49
C THR A 58 8.37 -3.20 3.84
N ALA A 59 9.54 -2.99 4.45
CA ALA A 59 10.38 -4.09 4.93
C ALA A 59 9.65 -4.96 5.98
N VAL A 60 8.94 -4.34 6.92
CA VAL A 60 8.09 -5.07 7.89
C VAL A 60 6.99 -5.86 7.18
N ALA A 61 6.34 -5.28 6.16
CA ALA A 61 5.31 -5.98 5.41
C ALA A 61 5.82 -7.21 4.67
N HIS A 62 7.02 -7.12 4.06
CA HIS A 62 7.68 -8.28 3.45
C HIS A 62 8.02 -9.36 4.50
N HIS A 63 8.54 -8.97 5.66
CA HIS A 63 8.83 -9.91 6.75
C HIS A 63 7.59 -10.63 7.26
N VAL A 64 6.43 -9.97 7.29
CA VAL A 64 5.16 -10.64 7.61
C VAL A 64 4.90 -11.80 6.65
N CYS A 65 5.07 -11.58 5.34
CA CYS A 65 4.86 -12.62 4.34
C CYS A 65 5.86 -13.77 4.47
N ASP A 66 7.12 -13.47 4.77
CA ASP A 66 8.14 -14.49 5.03
C ASP A 66 7.81 -15.30 6.28
N ALA A 67 7.33 -14.65 7.34
CA ALA A 67 6.94 -15.31 8.58
C ALA A 67 5.72 -16.24 8.38
N LEU A 68 4.70 -15.78 7.64
CA LEU A 68 3.55 -16.61 7.26
C LEU A 68 3.99 -17.80 6.39
N ALA A 69 4.87 -17.58 5.41
CA ALA A 69 5.44 -18.66 4.60
C ALA A 69 6.27 -19.66 5.44
N GLY A 70 6.88 -19.18 6.52
CA GLY A 70 7.59 -20.00 7.51
C GLY A 70 6.67 -20.72 8.50
N GLY A 71 5.35 -20.57 8.40
CA GLY A 71 4.38 -21.21 9.29
C GLY A 71 4.12 -20.48 10.60
N MET A 72 4.57 -19.22 10.74
CA MET A 72 4.35 -18.43 11.96
C MET A 72 2.91 -17.92 12.03
N GLU A 73 2.28 -18.07 13.18
CA GLU A 73 0.92 -17.58 13.40
C GLU A 73 0.86 -16.04 13.43
N PRO A 74 -0.24 -15.42 12.97
CA PRO A 74 -0.41 -13.96 12.97
C PRO A 74 -0.25 -13.32 14.36
N SER A 75 -0.61 -14.05 15.41
CA SER A 75 -0.48 -13.60 16.80
C SER A 75 0.98 -13.59 17.27
N ASP A 76 1.82 -14.51 16.79
CA ASP A 76 3.26 -14.48 17.04
C ASP A 76 3.92 -13.35 16.26
N ILE A 77 3.53 -13.17 15.00
CA ILE A 77 3.98 -12.06 14.15
C ILE A 77 3.66 -10.71 14.81
N SER A 78 2.43 -10.52 15.28
CA SER A 78 2.02 -9.24 15.91
C SER A 78 2.82 -8.94 17.18
N ARG A 79 3.14 -9.96 18.00
CA ARG A 79 4.02 -9.80 19.17
C ARG A 79 5.43 -9.39 18.76
N HIS A 80 5.99 -10.01 17.73
CA HIS A 80 7.32 -9.64 17.22
C HIS A 80 7.34 -8.20 16.68
N LEU A 81 6.30 -7.80 15.96
CA LEU A 81 6.14 -6.42 15.48
C LEU A 81 6.11 -5.42 16.63
N ALA A 82 5.31 -5.69 17.66
CA ALA A 82 5.19 -4.82 18.83
C ALA A 82 6.50 -4.75 19.64
N ALA A 83 7.24 -5.86 19.73
CA ALA A 83 8.53 -5.89 20.41
C ALA A 83 9.63 -5.13 19.65
N ALA A 84 9.60 -5.15 18.31
CA ALA A 84 10.60 -4.53 17.46
C ALA A 84 10.37 -3.03 17.20
N ASN A 85 9.15 -2.53 17.40
CA ASN A 85 8.77 -1.18 17.01
C ASN A 85 8.10 -0.42 18.17
N SER A 86 8.80 0.58 18.71
CA SER A 86 8.24 1.49 19.70
C SER A 86 7.06 2.27 19.10
N GLY A 87 5.85 2.01 19.59
CA GLY A 87 4.62 2.65 19.11
C GLY A 87 3.64 1.72 18.40
N ILE A 88 4.04 0.47 18.15
CA ILE A 88 3.13 -0.59 17.69
C ILE A 88 2.78 -1.46 18.91
N ASP A 89 1.51 -1.52 19.26
CA ASP A 89 1.00 -2.51 20.22
C ASP A 89 0.58 -3.80 19.50
N GLN A 90 0.22 -4.85 20.25
CA GLN A 90 -0.18 -6.13 19.63
C GLN A 90 -1.38 -6.01 18.69
N GLN A 91 -2.40 -5.23 19.05
CA GLN A 91 -3.59 -5.04 18.25
C GLN A 91 -3.23 -4.31 16.95
N THR A 92 -2.44 -3.24 17.04
CA THR A 92 -1.88 -2.56 15.87
C THR A 92 -1.03 -3.52 15.02
N GLY A 93 -0.24 -4.39 15.66
CA GLY A 93 0.55 -5.42 14.98
C GLY A 93 -0.31 -6.39 14.16
N VAL A 94 -1.46 -6.82 14.69
CA VAL A 94 -2.42 -7.65 13.93
C VAL A 94 -2.96 -6.90 12.71
N VAL A 95 -3.34 -5.62 12.88
CA VAL A 95 -3.81 -4.79 11.76
C VAL A 95 -2.74 -4.69 10.68
N ILE A 96 -1.50 -4.40 11.05
CA ILE A 96 -0.36 -4.35 10.12
C ILE A 96 -0.20 -5.67 9.38
N THR A 97 -0.22 -6.80 10.10
CA THR A 97 -0.13 -8.14 9.52
C THR A 97 -1.21 -8.37 8.46
N VAL A 98 -2.45 -7.98 8.74
CA VAL A 98 -3.57 -8.12 7.78
C VAL A 98 -3.37 -7.24 6.55
N LEU A 99 -2.98 -5.97 6.72
CA LEU A 99 -2.77 -5.06 5.59
C LEU A 99 -1.57 -5.48 4.74
N ALA A 100 -0.50 -5.97 5.38
CA ALA A 100 0.66 -6.52 4.70
C ALA A 100 0.29 -7.77 3.89
N ALA A 101 -0.45 -8.71 4.48
CA ALA A 101 -0.87 -9.92 3.79
C ALA A 101 -1.76 -9.62 2.58
N GLN A 102 -2.71 -8.70 2.70
CA GLN A 102 -3.56 -8.29 1.58
C GLN A 102 -2.78 -7.61 0.44
N SER A 103 -1.71 -6.88 0.77
CA SER A 103 -0.94 -6.12 -0.23
C SER A 103 0.15 -6.96 -0.90
N TYR A 104 0.84 -7.82 -0.15
CA TYR A 104 2.05 -8.50 -0.60
C TYR A 104 1.94 -10.02 -0.74
N CYS A 105 1.08 -10.67 0.05
CA CYS A 105 0.95 -12.14 0.04
C CYS A 105 -0.51 -12.60 0.17
N PRO A 106 -1.36 -12.28 -0.84
CA PRO A 106 -2.79 -12.57 -0.80
C PRO A 106 -3.13 -14.06 -0.70
N ARG A 107 -2.16 -14.95 -0.94
CA ARG A 107 -2.32 -16.41 -0.75
C ARG A 107 -2.64 -16.80 0.70
N PHE A 108 -2.16 -16.03 1.67
CA PHE A 108 -2.37 -16.27 3.12
C PHE A 108 -3.62 -15.55 3.64
N VAL A 109 -4.41 -14.94 2.75
CA VAL A 109 -5.64 -14.25 3.08
C VAL A 109 -6.81 -15.15 2.70
N HIS A 110 -7.63 -15.50 3.68
CA HIS A 110 -8.79 -16.36 3.50
C HIS A 110 -10.06 -15.58 3.79
N GLN A 111 -10.99 -15.59 2.85
CA GLN A 111 -12.34 -15.09 3.06
C GLN A 111 -13.25 -16.23 3.48
N LEU A 112 -13.91 -16.05 4.63
CA LEU A 112 -14.90 -16.99 5.12
C LEU A 112 -16.26 -16.69 4.49
N ALA A 113 -17.13 -17.70 4.46
CA ALA A 113 -18.49 -17.60 3.92
C ALA A 113 -19.37 -16.54 4.66
N ASN A 114 -18.98 -16.14 5.87
CA ASN A 114 -19.65 -15.09 6.64
C ASN A 114 -19.11 -13.67 6.33
N GLY A 115 -18.19 -13.53 5.37
CA GLY A 115 -17.58 -12.25 4.99
C GLY A 115 -16.38 -11.83 5.86
N ALA A 116 -15.98 -12.63 6.84
CA ALA A 116 -14.77 -12.36 7.61
C ALA A 116 -13.51 -12.61 6.77
N THR A 117 -12.51 -11.74 6.92
CA THR A 117 -11.18 -11.94 6.35
C THR A 117 -10.25 -12.41 7.47
N VAL A 118 -9.64 -13.58 7.30
CA VAL A 118 -8.61 -14.10 8.21
C VAL A 118 -7.29 -14.21 7.47
N VAL A 119 -6.20 -14.03 8.20
CA VAL A 119 -4.85 -14.22 7.69
C VAL A 119 -4.21 -15.35 8.47
N GLY A 120 -3.53 -16.27 7.81
CA GLY A 120 -2.87 -17.39 8.46
C GLY A 120 -1.95 -18.15 7.50
N PRO A 121 -1.03 -18.98 8.02
CA PRO A 121 -0.20 -19.82 7.16
C PRO A 121 -1.02 -20.91 6.47
N ASP A 122 -0.51 -21.42 5.35
CA ASP A 122 -1.11 -22.56 4.67
C ASP A 122 -0.69 -23.87 5.38
N HIS A 123 -1.53 -24.42 6.25
CA HIS A 123 -1.35 -25.75 6.86
C HIS A 123 -2.60 -26.63 6.79
#